data_AF-A0A7J6Q9D4-F1
#
_entry.id   AF-A0A7J6Q9D4-F1
#
_cell.length_a   1.000
_cell.length_b   1.000
_cell.length_c   1.000
_cell.angle_alpha   90.00
_cell.angle_beta   90.00
_cell.angle_gamma   90.00
#
_symmetry.space_group_name_H-M   'P 1'
#
loop_
_entity.id
_entity.type
_entity.pdbx_description
1 polymer ?
#
loop_
_entity_poly.entity_id
_entity_poly.type
_entity_poly.pdbx_seq_one_letter_code
_entity_poly.pdbx_strand_id
1 'polypeptide(L)'
;MSSSALEEAVRKLQLVDDMGDPVKVEDYYIMDSEQDKDRLTRYIDTFAPENKGKAGVALTCQNADGEAVEYVCVDDGTGVLTPIMGTCQVMYSEEPCTRFLEYNFKDDQTWRQSQVTLDPVLQFRDKKFAIWKEQLEQPVCEAAFRRLLQLGLVTTVFDKHMFPTPEPLVDHYRVEDENTGKLIDLPHPVSGLRLWNASTRSYECIDPHLAGAPRGEEEAHKVWEDMLNEFRQQQGAEYINQLLAGHRVVAADD
;
A
#
# COMPACT_ATOMS: atom_id res chain seq x y z
N MET A 1 -1.98 -10.55 31.91
CA MET A 1 -3.16 -9.96 32.59
C MET A 1 -4.12 -11.09 32.97
N SER A 2 -4.80 -11.05 34.13
CA SER A 2 -5.87 -12.03 34.42
C SER A 2 -7.11 -11.72 33.58
N SER A 3 -7.95 -12.73 33.30
CA SER A 3 -9.19 -12.53 32.53
C SER A 3 -10.11 -11.45 33.12
N SER A 4 -10.16 -11.34 34.46
CA SER A 4 -10.99 -10.35 35.15
C SER A 4 -10.46 -8.91 35.01
N ALA A 5 -9.13 -8.74 35.04
CA ALA A 5 -8.50 -7.43 34.87
C ALA A 5 -8.66 -6.93 33.42
N LEU A 6 -8.60 -7.85 32.45
CA LEU A 6 -8.83 -7.53 31.05
C LEU A 6 -10.26 -7.08 30.80
N GLU A 7 -11.23 -7.82 31.32
CA GLU A 7 -12.65 -7.45 31.20
C GLU A 7 -12.93 -6.07 31.80
N GLU A 8 -12.33 -5.76 32.96
CA GLU A 8 -12.45 -4.44 33.57
C GLU A 8 -11.80 -3.33 32.72
N ALA A 9 -10.63 -3.60 32.12
CA ALA A 9 -9.95 -2.66 31.25
C ALA A 9 -10.77 -2.36 29.98
N VAL A 10 -11.33 -3.39 29.35
CA VAL A 10 -12.22 -3.24 28.18
C VAL A 10 -13.46 -2.42 28.54
N ARG A 11 -14.10 -2.68 29.70
CA ARG A 11 -15.28 -1.93 30.14
C ARG A 11 -15.02 -0.45 30.40
N LYS A 12 -13.79 -0.08 30.78
CA LYS A 12 -13.39 1.32 31.02
C LYS A 12 -12.98 2.04 29.75
N LEU A 13 -12.70 1.30 28.67
CA LEU A 13 -12.26 1.87 27.41
C LEU A 13 -13.40 2.66 26.77
N GLN A 14 -13.08 3.87 26.32
CA GLN A 14 -13.96 4.71 25.53
C GLN A 14 -13.34 4.86 24.16
N LEU A 15 -14.01 4.30 23.16
CA LEU A 15 -13.60 4.39 21.77
C LEU A 15 -14.59 5.28 21.03
N VAL A 16 -14.08 6.03 20.07
CA VAL A 16 -14.86 6.86 19.15
C VAL A 16 -14.42 6.57 17.72
N ASP A 17 -15.32 6.77 16.76
CA ASP A 17 -15.00 6.76 15.34
C ASP A 17 -14.37 8.10 14.89
N ASP A 18 -14.13 8.22 13.58
CA ASP A 18 -13.53 9.39 12.94
C ASP A 18 -14.39 10.66 13.07
N MET A 19 -15.69 10.51 13.31
CA MET A 19 -16.62 11.61 13.56
C MET A 19 -16.73 11.98 15.05
N GLY A 20 -16.06 11.22 15.92
CA GLY A 20 -16.11 11.39 17.37
C GLY A 20 -17.33 10.73 18.02
N ASP A 21 -18.09 9.93 17.28
CA ASP A 21 -19.24 9.21 17.81
C ASP A 21 -18.77 7.96 18.58
N PRO A 22 -19.39 7.64 19.74
CA PRO A 22 -18.98 6.48 20.53
C PRO A 22 -19.19 5.16 19.77
N VAL A 23 -18.18 4.30 19.73
CA VAL A 23 -18.31 2.94 19.19
C VAL A 23 -18.59 1.94 20.30
N LYS A 24 -19.45 0.96 20.01
CA LYS A 24 -19.85 -0.07 20.97
C LYS A 24 -18.97 -1.31 20.80
N VAL A 25 -18.25 -1.70 21.85
CA VAL A 25 -17.52 -2.98 21.88
C VAL A 25 -18.50 -4.15 21.95
N GLU A 26 -18.40 -5.08 21.00
CA GLU A 26 -19.24 -6.28 20.93
C GLU A 26 -18.52 -7.53 21.43
N ASP A 27 -17.26 -7.68 21.05
CA ASP A 27 -16.42 -8.82 21.43
C ASP A 27 -14.96 -8.40 21.55
N TYR A 28 -14.16 -9.18 22.28
CA TYR A 28 -12.73 -8.98 22.38
C TYR A 28 -11.96 -10.28 22.55
N TYR A 29 -10.71 -10.29 22.08
CA TYR A 29 -9.82 -11.42 22.24
C TYR A 29 -8.36 -10.98 22.39
N ILE A 30 -7.56 -11.81 23.06
CA ILE A 30 -6.11 -11.60 23.17
C ILE A 30 -5.46 -12.06 21.86
N MET A 31 -4.56 -11.25 21.33
CA MET A 31 -3.81 -11.54 20.10
C MET A 31 -2.67 -12.54 20.36
N ASP A 32 -3.00 -13.82 20.58
CA ASP A 32 -2.06 -14.86 21.01
C ASP A 32 -1.68 -15.88 19.93
N SER A 33 -2.43 -15.96 18.83
CA SER A 33 -2.10 -16.81 17.69
C SER A 33 -0.88 -16.29 16.94
N GLU A 34 -0.21 -17.14 16.15
CA GLU A 34 0.94 -16.71 15.34
C GLU A 34 0.56 -15.65 14.31
N GLN A 35 -0.63 -15.75 13.71
CA GLN A 35 -1.16 -14.72 12.81
C GLN A 35 -1.40 -13.40 13.55
N ASP A 36 -1.94 -13.46 14.76
CA ASP A 36 -2.22 -12.26 15.55
C ASP A 36 -0.94 -11.58 16.02
N LYS A 37 0.09 -12.34 16.40
CA LYS A 37 1.40 -11.77 16.75
C LYS A 37 2.05 -11.07 15.56
N ASP A 38 2.04 -11.71 14.40
CA ASP A 38 2.55 -11.16 13.15
C ASP A 38 1.83 -9.87 12.74
N ARG A 39 0.48 -9.86 12.86
CA ARG A 39 -0.36 -8.65 12.71
C ARG A 39 0.01 -7.55 13.68
N LEU A 40 0.07 -7.88 14.97
CA LEU A 40 0.37 -6.93 16.03
C LEU A 40 1.75 -6.31 15.84
N THR A 41 2.76 -7.10 15.46
CA THR A 41 4.09 -6.61 15.14
C THR A 41 4.05 -5.57 14.03
N ARG A 42 3.35 -5.83 12.91
CA ARG A 42 3.19 -4.85 11.82
C ARG A 42 2.54 -3.55 12.28
N TYR A 43 1.44 -3.64 13.03
CA TYR A 43 0.73 -2.47 13.53
C TYR A 43 1.60 -1.63 14.48
N ILE A 44 2.27 -2.29 15.43
CA ILE A 44 3.18 -1.64 16.38
C ILE A 44 4.36 -1.00 15.66
N ASP A 45 5.04 -1.72 14.78
CA ASP A 45 6.22 -1.21 14.08
C ASP A 45 5.91 0.04 13.24
N THR A 46 4.68 0.14 12.75
CA THR A 46 4.26 1.23 11.85
C THR A 46 3.65 2.42 12.58
N PHE A 47 2.80 2.17 13.58
CA PHE A 47 1.97 3.21 14.20
C PHE A 47 2.31 3.50 15.65
N ALA A 48 2.93 2.55 16.37
CA ALA A 48 3.20 2.71 17.79
C ALA A 48 4.49 1.99 18.24
N PRO A 49 5.66 2.31 17.65
CA PRO A 49 6.90 1.54 17.85
C PRO A 49 7.41 1.54 19.29
N GLU A 50 6.99 2.49 20.12
CA GLU A 50 7.23 2.52 21.56
C GLU A 50 6.56 1.36 22.33
N ASN A 51 5.62 0.65 21.69
CA ASN A 51 4.88 -0.48 22.26
C ASN A 51 5.45 -1.86 21.86
N LYS A 52 6.63 -1.91 21.21
CA LYS A 52 7.29 -3.19 20.85
C LYS A 52 7.39 -4.16 22.03
N GLY A 53 7.00 -5.41 21.77
CA GLY A 53 7.02 -6.50 22.75
C GLY A 53 5.83 -6.54 23.72
N LYS A 54 4.90 -5.57 23.65
CA LYS A 54 3.66 -5.60 24.44
C LYS A 54 2.64 -6.59 23.85
N ALA A 55 1.75 -7.08 24.72
CA ALA A 55 0.63 -7.91 24.31
C ALA A 55 -0.50 -7.05 23.72
N GLY A 56 -1.15 -7.58 22.68
CA GLY A 56 -2.28 -6.94 22.01
C GLY A 56 -3.62 -7.56 22.40
N VAL A 57 -4.66 -6.74 22.37
CA VAL A 57 -6.06 -7.13 22.52
C VAL A 57 -6.82 -6.55 21.34
N ALA A 58 -7.49 -7.41 20.58
CA ALA A 58 -8.37 -6.98 19.51
C ALA A 58 -9.80 -6.84 20.04
N LEU A 59 -10.47 -5.76 19.63
CA LEU A 59 -11.82 -5.37 20.03
C LEU A 59 -12.67 -5.25 18.79
N THR A 60 -13.62 -6.15 18.58
CA THR A 60 -14.64 -6.00 17.53
C THR A 60 -15.71 -5.03 18.04
N CYS A 61 -15.91 -3.95 17.31
CA CYS A 61 -16.83 -2.87 17.64
C CYS A 61 -17.84 -2.67 16.51
N GLN A 62 -18.97 -2.04 16.82
CA GLN A 62 -19.93 -1.54 15.83
C GLN A 62 -19.92 -0.01 15.87
N ASN A 63 -19.72 0.64 14.72
CA ASN A 63 -19.81 2.10 14.58
C ASN A 63 -21.26 2.58 14.45
N ALA A 64 -21.47 3.90 14.33
CA ALA A 64 -22.79 4.50 14.23
C ALA A 64 -23.59 4.03 12.99
N ASP A 65 -22.90 3.67 11.91
CA ASP A 65 -23.48 3.15 10.66
C ASP A 65 -23.77 1.65 10.70
N GLY A 66 -23.42 0.97 11.80
CA GLY A 66 -23.61 -0.47 11.97
C GLY A 66 -22.51 -1.33 11.35
N GLU A 67 -21.44 -0.73 10.83
CA GLU A 67 -20.26 -1.42 10.30
C GLU A 67 -19.42 -2.01 11.44
N ALA A 68 -18.94 -3.24 11.24
CA ALA A 68 -18.00 -3.86 12.16
C ALA A 68 -16.59 -3.30 11.95
N VAL A 69 -15.98 -2.79 13.01
CA VAL A 69 -14.63 -2.23 13.03
C VAL A 69 -13.81 -2.91 14.11
N GLU A 70 -12.54 -3.23 13.83
CA GLU A 70 -11.66 -3.81 14.85
C GLU A 70 -10.64 -2.79 15.34
N TYR A 71 -10.62 -2.55 16.65
CA TYR A 71 -9.56 -1.79 17.30
C TYR A 71 -8.55 -2.76 17.88
N VAL A 72 -7.26 -2.54 17.63
CA VAL A 72 -6.19 -3.25 18.33
C VAL A 72 -5.66 -2.34 19.42
N CYS A 73 -5.71 -2.80 20.66
CA CYS A 73 -5.19 -2.09 21.82
C CYS A 73 -3.97 -2.80 22.40
N VAL A 74 -3.09 -2.03 23.03
CA VAL A 74 -1.99 -2.55 23.84
C VAL A 74 -2.22 -2.23 25.30
N ASP A 75 -1.84 -3.16 26.19
CA ASP A 75 -1.72 -2.89 27.62
C ASP A 75 -0.34 -2.31 27.90
N ASP A 76 -0.30 -1.10 28.44
CA ASP A 76 0.95 -0.44 28.82
C ASP A 76 1.52 -0.93 30.17
N GLY A 77 0.87 -1.91 30.79
CA GLY A 77 1.22 -2.48 32.09
C GLY A 77 0.55 -1.77 33.26
N THR A 78 -0.22 -0.71 33.00
CA THR A 78 -1.04 -0.02 34.01
C THR A 78 -2.45 -0.60 34.11
N GLY A 79 -2.80 -1.56 33.24
CA GLY A 79 -4.16 -2.08 33.11
C GLY A 79 -5.08 -1.14 32.33
N VAL A 80 -4.52 -0.15 31.64
CA VAL A 80 -5.22 0.71 30.68
C VAL A 80 -4.92 0.20 29.27
N LEU A 81 -5.98 -0.02 28.50
CA LEU A 81 -5.86 -0.35 27.09
C LEU A 81 -5.76 0.93 26.26
N THR A 82 -4.74 1.02 25.42
CA THR A 82 -4.55 2.15 24.50
C THR A 82 -4.71 1.64 23.07
N PRO A 83 -5.66 2.17 22.27
CA PRO A 83 -5.82 1.77 20.88
C PRO A 83 -4.62 2.22 20.04
N ILE A 84 -4.19 1.35 19.13
CA ILE A 84 -3.21 1.68 18.09
C ILE A 84 -3.97 2.38 16.96
N MET A 85 -3.77 3.69 16.88
CA MET A 85 -4.35 4.55 15.85
C MET A 85 -3.29 4.96 14.84
N GLY A 86 -3.69 5.24 13.60
CA GLY A 86 -2.83 5.80 12.57
C GLY A 86 -3.49 6.98 11.87
N THR A 87 -2.69 7.84 11.25
CA THR A 87 -3.21 8.90 10.37
C THR A 87 -2.99 8.50 8.91
N CYS A 88 -4.06 8.48 8.12
CA CYS A 88 -3.96 8.23 6.67
C CYS A 88 -3.17 9.33 5.99
N GLN A 89 -2.04 9.02 5.35
CA GLN A 89 -1.18 10.04 4.75
C GLN A 89 -1.82 10.81 3.59
N VAL A 90 -2.88 10.25 2.98
CA VAL A 90 -3.57 10.88 1.85
C VAL A 90 -4.83 11.64 2.30
N MET A 91 -5.63 11.02 3.18
CA MET A 91 -6.91 11.59 3.63
C MET A 91 -6.76 12.48 4.87
N TYR A 92 -5.64 12.35 5.60
CA TYR A 92 -5.39 13.00 6.89
C TYR A 92 -6.45 12.69 7.97
N SER A 93 -7.18 11.57 7.85
CA SER A 93 -8.07 11.05 8.89
C SER A 93 -7.33 10.16 9.87
N GLU A 94 -7.75 10.20 11.15
CA GLU A 94 -7.30 9.25 12.18
C GLU A 94 -8.18 8.02 12.15
N GLU A 95 -7.56 6.84 12.08
CA GLU A 95 -8.24 5.58 11.86
C GLU A 95 -7.62 4.47 12.73
N PRO A 96 -8.39 3.44 13.13
CA PRO A 96 -7.82 2.24 13.74
C PRO A 96 -6.81 1.59 12.80
N CYS A 97 -5.71 1.04 13.33
CA CYS A 97 -4.64 0.45 12.51
C CYS A 97 -5.10 -0.68 11.56
N THR A 98 -6.23 -1.33 11.85
CA THR A 98 -6.82 -2.39 11.02
C THR A 98 -7.46 -1.87 9.72
N ARG A 99 -7.75 -0.56 9.63
CA ARG A 99 -8.28 0.11 8.42
C ARG A 99 -7.20 0.39 7.37
N PHE A 100 -5.94 0.20 7.71
CA PHE A 100 -4.82 0.46 6.82
C PHE A 100 -4.45 -0.79 6.03
N LEU A 101 -4.11 -0.59 4.76
CA LEU A 101 -3.79 -1.70 3.86
C LEU A 101 -2.47 -2.38 4.21
N GLU A 102 -2.42 -3.68 3.97
CA GLU A 102 -1.16 -4.40 3.90
C GLU A 102 -0.78 -4.69 2.45
N TYR A 103 0.52 -4.66 2.18
CA TYR A 103 1.07 -4.86 0.85
C TYR A 103 2.34 -5.71 0.87
N ASN A 104 2.67 -6.30 -0.28
CA ASN A 104 3.97 -6.92 -0.52
C ASN A 104 4.43 -6.67 -1.96
N PHE A 105 5.69 -6.98 -2.23
CA PHE A 105 6.29 -6.84 -3.56
C PHE A 105 6.58 -8.21 -4.16
N LYS A 106 6.88 -8.25 -5.46
CA LYS A 106 7.09 -9.52 -6.18
C LYS A 106 8.40 -10.19 -5.74
N ASP A 107 9.44 -9.38 -5.64
CA ASP A 107 10.79 -9.71 -5.19
C ASP A 107 10.90 -9.90 -3.66
N ASP A 108 9.95 -9.38 -2.89
CA ASP A 108 9.83 -9.63 -1.46
C ASP A 108 8.38 -9.83 -1.00
N GLN A 109 8.06 -11.10 -0.71
CA GLN A 109 6.74 -11.55 -0.28
C GLN A 109 6.38 -11.18 1.17
N THR A 110 7.27 -10.49 1.89
CA THR A 110 7.03 -10.01 3.25
C THR A 110 5.91 -8.96 3.26
N TRP A 111 4.83 -9.25 4.00
CA TRP A 111 3.73 -8.32 4.18
C TRP A 111 4.14 -7.14 5.05
N ARG A 112 3.75 -5.95 4.63
CA ARG A 112 4.05 -4.67 5.28
C ARG A 112 2.77 -3.88 5.47
N GLN A 113 2.75 -3.05 6.48
CA GLN A 113 1.66 -2.13 6.75
C GLN A 113 1.88 -0.84 5.94
N SER A 114 0.88 -0.45 5.14
CA SER A 114 0.81 0.87 4.52
C SER A 114 0.33 1.90 5.54
N GLN A 115 0.66 3.17 5.31
CA GLN A 115 0.12 4.31 6.04
C GLN A 115 -1.06 4.97 5.28
N VAL A 116 -1.71 4.20 4.40
CA VAL A 116 -2.87 4.63 3.61
C VAL A 116 -4.02 3.63 3.77
N THR A 117 -5.24 4.16 3.83
CA THR A 117 -6.48 3.39 3.87
C THR A 117 -6.91 2.93 2.47
N LEU A 118 -7.99 2.15 2.39
CA LEU A 118 -8.44 1.55 1.12
C LEU A 118 -8.83 2.59 0.06
N ASP A 119 -9.59 3.61 0.43
CA ASP A 119 -10.22 4.53 -0.52
C ASP A 119 -9.22 5.26 -1.45
N PRO A 120 -8.13 5.87 -0.93
CA PRO A 120 -7.12 6.47 -1.81
C PRO A 120 -6.50 5.48 -2.80
N VAL A 121 -6.27 4.23 -2.38
CA VAL A 121 -5.68 3.21 -3.22
C VAL A 121 -6.63 2.75 -4.30
N LEU A 122 -7.93 2.63 -4.01
CA LEU A 122 -8.95 2.34 -5.03
C LEU A 122 -9.04 3.48 -6.06
N GLN A 123 -9.06 4.74 -5.60
CA GLN A 123 -9.06 5.89 -6.52
C GLN A 123 -7.81 5.94 -7.40
N PHE A 124 -6.64 5.63 -6.82
CA PHE A 124 -5.40 5.51 -7.58
C PHE A 124 -5.50 4.40 -8.63
N ARG A 125 -5.90 3.19 -8.21
CA ARG A 125 -6.03 2.01 -9.08
C ARG A 125 -6.96 2.27 -10.26
N ASP A 126 -8.08 2.95 -10.01
CA ASP A 126 -9.12 3.16 -11.01
C ASP A 126 -8.76 4.23 -12.05
N LYS A 127 -7.86 5.17 -11.72
CA LYS A 127 -7.51 6.31 -12.57
C LYS A 127 -6.10 6.26 -13.15
N LYS A 128 -5.14 5.62 -12.47
CA LYS A 128 -3.71 5.76 -12.77
C LYS A 128 -3.36 5.32 -14.19
N PHE A 129 -3.91 4.20 -14.67
CA PHE A 129 -3.61 3.70 -16.01
C PHE A 129 -4.13 4.64 -17.10
N ALA A 130 -5.36 5.13 -16.96
CA ALA A 130 -5.94 6.09 -17.90
C ALA A 130 -5.10 7.38 -17.98
N ILE A 131 -4.70 7.92 -16.82
CA ILE A 131 -3.83 9.11 -16.74
C ILE A 131 -2.46 8.84 -17.38
N TRP A 132 -1.84 7.70 -17.06
CA TRP A 132 -0.56 7.31 -17.66
C TRP A 132 -0.66 7.20 -19.18
N LYS A 133 -1.72 6.57 -19.69
CA LYS A 133 -1.94 6.39 -21.12
C LYS A 133 -2.15 7.74 -21.82
N GLU A 134 -2.96 8.62 -21.26
CA GLU A 134 -3.17 9.97 -21.77
C GLU A 134 -1.86 10.77 -21.81
N GLN A 135 -1.05 10.71 -20.75
CA GLN A 135 0.24 11.40 -20.69
C GLN A 135 1.26 10.87 -21.70
N LEU A 136 1.17 9.58 -22.05
CA LEU A 136 2.03 8.95 -23.04
C LEU A 136 1.58 9.28 -24.47
N GLU A 137 0.27 9.31 -24.74
CA GLU A 137 -0.30 9.65 -26.04
C GLU A 137 -0.26 11.16 -26.33
N GLN A 138 -0.33 12.00 -25.29
CA GLN A 138 -0.35 13.46 -25.38
C GLN A 138 0.72 14.09 -24.46
N PRO A 139 2.01 13.85 -24.74
CA PRO A 139 3.07 14.35 -23.88
C PRO A 139 3.18 15.88 -23.94
N VAL A 140 3.29 16.51 -22.78
CA VAL A 140 3.48 17.98 -22.66
C VAL A 140 4.87 18.45 -23.12
N CYS A 141 5.87 17.57 -23.08
CA CYS A 141 7.22 17.82 -23.58
C CYS A 141 7.99 16.50 -23.82
N GLU A 142 9.07 16.56 -24.61
CA GLU A 142 9.90 15.39 -24.91
C GLU A 142 10.48 14.73 -23.65
N ALA A 143 10.91 15.51 -22.66
CA ALA A 143 11.49 14.97 -21.43
C ALA A 143 10.47 14.13 -20.64
N ALA A 144 9.19 14.55 -20.61
CA ALA A 144 8.12 13.77 -19.99
C ALA A 144 7.82 12.50 -20.79
N PHE A 145 7.74 12.62 -22.12
CA PHE A 145 7.51 11.48 -23.00
C PHE A 145 8.60 10.41 -22.85
N ARG A 146 9.87 10.84 -22.88
CA ARG A 146 11.04 9.98 -22.69
C ARG A 146 10.96 9.19 -21.38
N ARG A 147 10.62 9.85 -20.27
CA ARG A 147 10.49 9.19 -18.96
C ARG A 147 9.39 8.14 -18.96
N LEU A 148 8.24 8.41 -19.58
CA LEU A 148 7.14 7.46 -19.66
C LEU A 148 7.47 6.26 -20.56
N LEU A 149 8.17 6.51 -21.68
CA LEU A 149 8.66 5.44 -22.56
C LEU A 149 9.67 4.54 -21.86
N GLN A 150 10.62 5.13 -21.13
CA GLN A 150 11.65 4.39 -20.38
C GLN A 150 11.08 3.63 -19.19
N LEU A 151 10.03 4.17 -18.56
CA LEU A 151 9.32 3.46 -17.52
C LEU A 151 8.61 2.21 -18.04
N GLY A 152 8.12 2.28 -19.29
CA GLY A 152 7.35 1.22 -19.90
C GLY A 152 5.91 1.17 -19.41
N LEU A 153 5.26 0.05 -19.73
CA LEU A 153 3.86 -0.19 -19.41
C LEU A 153 3.67 -0.44 -17.91
N VAL A 154 2.79 0.32 -17.29
CA VAL A 154 2.40 0.13 -15.88
C VAL A 154 1.06 -0.61 -15.80
N THR A 155 1.02 -1.72 -15.07
CA THR A 155 -0.17 -2.56 -14.99
C THR A 155 -0.69 -2.77 -13.57
N THR A 156 0.14 -2.57 -12.55
CA THR A 156 -0.26 -2.70 -11.13
C THR A 156 -0.04 -1.40 -10.38
N VAL A 157 -0.67 -1.29 -9.20
CA VAL A 157 -0.47 -0.14 -8.30
C VAL A 157 0.97 -0.04 -7.85
N PHE A 158 1.47 1.19 -7.81
CA PHE A 158 2.79 1.56 -7.32
C PHE A 158 2.72 3.00 -6.84
N ASP A 159 3.34 3.30 -5.70
CA ASP A 159 3.54 4.66 -5.23
C ASP A 159 4.52 4.59 -4.06
N LYS A 160 5.64 5.30 -4.12
CA LYS A 160 6.69 5.21 -3.09
C LYS A 160 6.28 5.80 -1.74
N HIS A 161 5.23 6.61 -1.71
CA HIS A 161 4.69 7.20 -0.48
C HIS A 161 3.62 6.28 0.11
N MET A 162 2.74 5.70 -0.71
CA MET A 162 1.75 4.72 -0.22
C MET A 162 2.38 3.37 0.13
N PHE A 163 3.40 2.95 -0.63
CA PHE A 163 4.08 1.66 -0.56
C PHE A 163 5.61 1.86 -0.56
N PRO A 164 6.21 2.28 0.58
CA PRO A 164 7.65 2.49 0.67
C PRO A 164 8.46 1.22 0.32
N THR A 165 9.43 1.36 -0.58
CA THR A 165 10.41 0.31 -0.86
C THR A 165 11.28 0.06 0.38
N PRO A 166 11.42 -1.18 0.85
CA PRO A 166 12.25 -1.49 2.01
C PRO A 166 13.73 -1.21 1.71
N GLU A 167 14.49 -0.80 2.73
CA GLU A 167 15.91 -0.40 2.61
C GLU A 167 16.78 -1.36 1.78
N PRO A 168 16.69 -2.70 1.93
CA PRO A 168 17.49 -3.63 1.13
C PRO A 168 17.19 -3.63 -0.38
N LEU A 169 16.05 -3.09 -0.80
CA LEU A 169 15.62 -3.05 -2.20
C LEU A 169 15.70 -1.64 -2.81
N VAL A 170 15.97 -0.59 -2.02
CA VAL A 170 15.94 0.80 -2.52
C VAL A 170 16.88 1.00 -3.72
N ASP A 171 18.07 0.42 -3.67
CA ASP A 171 19.07 0.57 -4.74
C ASP A 171 18.68 -0.17 -6.03
N HIS A 172 17.85 -1.21 -5.95
CA HIS A 172 17.34 -1.91 -7.14
C HIS A 172 16.29 -1.07 -7.89
N TYR A 173 15.62 -0.17 -7.17
CA TYR A 173 14.59 0.73 -7.71
C TYR A 173 15.08 2.17 -7.75
N ARG A 174 16.38 2.38 -7.92
CA ARG A 174 16.97 3.70 -8.07
C ARG A 174 18.03 3.71 -9.16
N VAL A 175 17.95 4.67 -10.07
CA VAL A 175 18.87 4.83 -11.19
C VAL A 175 19.43 6.25 -11.19
N GLU A 176 20.72 6.40 -11.45
CA GLU A 176 21.33 7.71 -11.68
C GLU A 176 21.15 8.11 -13.15
N ASP A 177 20.56 9.28 -13.39
CA ASP A 177 20.48 9.86 -14.73
C ASP A 177 21.87 10.35 -15.16
N GLU A 178 22.48 9.66 -16.11
CA GLU A 178 23.82 9.98 -16.64
C GLU A 178 23.97 11.43 -17.14
N ASN A 179 22.88 12.09 -17.56
CA ASN A 179 22.93 13.45 -18.07
C ASN A 179 22.86 14.50 -16.96
N THR A 180 22.18 14.18 -15.85
CA THR A 180 21.90 15.15 -14.78
C THR A 180 22.58 14.82 -13.45
N GLY A 181 23.13 13.61 -13.30
CA GLY A 181 23.66 13.06 -12.05
C GLY A 181 22.60 12.91 -10.96
N LYS A 182 21.31 12.95 -11.32
CA LYS A 182 20.21 12.87 -10.35
C LYS A 182 19.74 11.44 -10.20
N LEU A 183 19.48 11.04 -8.96
CA LEU A 183 18.85 9.77 -8.65
C LEU A 183 17.36 9.85 -8.98
N ILE A 184 16.89 8.89 -9.77
CA ILE A 184 15.50 8.67 -10.17
C ILE A 184 15.04 7.41 -9.46
N ASP A 185 13.95 7.50 -8.70
CA ASP A 185 13.30 6.33 -8.13
C ASP A 185 12.41 5.68 -9.20
N LEU A 186 12.64 4.40 -9.48
CA LEU A 186 11.79 3.59 -10.33
C LEU A 186 10.54 3.15 -9.56
N PRO A 187 9.37 3.07 -10.22
CA PRO A 187 8.20 2.41 -9.67
C PRO A 187 8.49 1.00 -9.20
N HIS A 188 8.13 0.73 -7.95
CA HIS A 188 8.17 -0.60 -7.35
C HIS A 188 6.74 -1.17 -7.34
N PRO A 189 6.40 -2.10 -8.25
CA PRO A 189 5.02 -2.54 -8.41
C PRO A 189 4.59 -3.45 -7.27
N VAL A 190 3.44 -3.16 -6.67
CA VAL A 190 2.87 -4.01 -5.61
C VAL A 190 2.38 -5.32 -6.21
N SER A 191 2.74 -6.43 -5.57
CA SER A 191 2.35 -7.77 -6.00
C SER A 191 1.07 -8.26 -5.30
N GLY A 192 0.86 -7.85 -4.06
CA GLY A 192 -0.29 -8.25 -3.25
C GLY A 192 -0.78 -7.11 -2.40
N LEU A 193 -2.10 -6.96 -2.32
CA LEU A 193 -2.78 -6.07 -1.41
C LEU A 193 -3.80 -6.85 -0.60
N ARG A 194 -3.92 -6.52 0.68
CA ARG A 194 -4.97 -7.08 1.53
C ARG A 194 -5.40 -6.10 2.63
N LEU A 195 -6.62 -6.28 3.11
CA LEU A 195 -7.18 -5.51 4.23
C LEU A 195 -7.77 -6.47 5.25
N TRP A 196 -7.67 -6.15 6.54
CA TRP A 196 -8.32 -6.94 7.58
C TRP A 196 -9.83 -6.65 7.60
N ASN A 197 -10.66 -7.69 7.50
CA ASN A 197 -12.10 -7.58 7.68
C ASN A 197 -12.47 -8.04 9.10
N ALA A 198 -12.95 -7.09 9.91
CA ALA A 198 -13.36 -7.33 11.30
C ALA A 198 -14.55 -8.30 11.42
N SER A 199 -15.45 -8.32 10.45
CA SER A 199 -16.65 -9.18 10.46
C SER A 199 -16.29 -10.65 10.28
N THR A 200 -15.34 -10.95 9.38
CA THR A 200 -14.93 -12.32 9.06
C THR A 200 -13.67 -12.76 9.80
N ARG A 201 -13.00 -11.83 10.48
CA ARG A 201 -11.70 -12.03 11.14
C ARG A 201 -10.67 -12.65 10.19
N SER A 202 -10.61 -12.11 8.99
CA SER A 202 -9.71 -12.59 7.95
C SER A 202 -9.26 -11.45 7.05
N TYR A 203 -8.18 -11.68 6.32
CA TYR A 203 -7.78 -10.75 5.26
C TYR A 203 -8.64 -10.94 4.02
N GLU A 204 -9.07 -9.82 3.45
CA GLU A 204 -9.62 -9.74 2.10
C GLU A 204 -8.52 -9.32 1.13
N CYS A 205 -8.29 -10.15 0.11
CA CYS A 205 -7.35 -9.81 -0.95
C CYS A 205 -7.95 -8.76 -1.88
N ILE A 206 -7.15 -7.74 -2.19
CA ILE A 206 -7.51 -6.68 -3.12
C ILE A 206 -6.65 -6.85 -4.36
N ASP A 207 -7.28 -6.78 -5.54
CA ASP A 207 -6.55 -6.85 -6.80
C ASP A 207 -5.69 -5.59 -6.99
N PRO A 208 -4.34 -5.71 -7.03
CA PRO A 208 -3.45 -4.57 -7.25
C PRO A 208 -3.42 -4.11 -8.72
N HIS A 209 -4.10 -4.81 -9.64
CA HIS A 209 -4.12 -4.47 -11.05
C HIS A 209 -4.86 -3.16 -11.32
N LEU A 210 -4.26 -2.28 -12.13
CA LEU A 210 -4.85 -1.00 -12.51
C LEU A 210 -6.07 -1.20 -13.42
N ALA A 211 -7.12 -0.42 -13.19
CA ALA A 211 -8.31 -0.52 -14.02
C ALA A 211 -8.00 -0.10 -15.48
N GLY A 212 -8.40 -0.96 -16.43
CA GLY A 212 -8.17 -0.74 -17.86
C GLY A 212 -6.78 -1.13 -18.37
N ALA A 213 -5.84 -1.52 -17.51
CA ALA A 213 -4.55 -2.04 -17.93
C ALA A 213 -4.68 -3.48 -18.48
N PRO A 214 -3.86 -3.89 -19.48
CA PRO A 214 -3.87 -5.25 -20.00
C PRO A 214 -3.46 -6.26 -18.93
N ARG A 215 -4.05 -7.47 -18.94
CA ARG A 215 -3.80 -8.50 -17.94
C ARG A 215 -2.91 -9.60 -18.49
N GLY A 216 -1.91 -9.96 -17.69
CA GLY A 216 -0.95 -10.99 -18.06
C GLY A 216 0.16 -10.46 -18.97
N GLU A 217 1.27 -11.17 -18.95
CA GLU A 217 2.52 -10.73 -19.57
C GLU A 217 2.42 -10.66 -21.10
N GLU A 218 1.76 -11.64 -21.72
CA GLU A 218 1.60 -11.68 -23.19
C GLU A 218 0.76 -10.51 -23.71
N GLU A 219 -0.37 -10.21 -23.06
CA GLU A 219 -1.23 -9.09 -23.45
C GLU A 219 -0.52 -7.75 -23.20
N ALA A 220 0.14 -7.61 -22.05
CA ALA A 220 0.91 -6.43 -21.70
C ALA A 220 2.03 -6.17 -22.72
N HIS A 221 2.81 -7.19 -23.07
CA HIS A 221 3.86 -7.08 -24.08
C HIS A 221 3.29 -6.69 -25.45
N LYS A 222 2.19 -7.32 -25.86
CA LYS A 222 1.54 -7.02 -27.14
C LYS A 222 1.06 -5.56 -27.19
N VAL A 223 0.32 -5.11 -26.18
CA VAL A 223 -0.18 -3.73 -26.10
C VAL A 223 0.98 -2.74 -26.11
N TRP A 224 2.06 -3.03 -25.37
CA TRP A 224 3.23 -2.17 -25.35
C TRP A 224 3.91 -2.07 -26.72
N GLU A 225 4.16 -3.20 -27.39
CA GLU A 225 4.75 -3.20 -28.73
C GLU A 225 3.87 -2.52 -29.78
N ASP A 226 2.55 -2.72 -29.70
CA ASP A 226 1.59 -2.05 -30.58
C ASP A 226 1.69 -0.52 -30.41
N MET A 227 1.73 -0.02 -29.17
CA MET A 227 1.91 1.41 -28.87
C MET A 227 3.26 1.94 -29.38
N LEU A 228 4.36 1.20 -29.15
CA LEU A 228 5.68 1.60 -29.65
C LEU A 228 5.70 1.67 -31.18
N ASN A 229 5.05 0.73 -31.86
CA ASN A 229 4.96 0.72 -33.32
C ASN A 229 4.16 1.92 -33.85
N GLU A 230 3.06 2.28 -33.19
CA GLU A 230 2.30 3.49 -33.52
C GLU A 230 3.16 4.75 -33.35
N PHE A 231 3.90 4.89 -32.25
CA PHE A 231 4.78 6.04 -32.04
C PHE A 231 5.92 6.09 -33.07
N ARG A 232 6.52 4.95 -33.41
CA ARG A 232 7.57 4.86 -34.45
C ARG A 232 7.03 5.27 -35.82
N GLN A 233 5.78 4.94 -36.14
CA GLN A 233 5.12 5.35 -37.39
C GLN A 233 4.81 6.85 -37.41
N GLN A 234 4.35 7.42 -36.29
CA GLN A 234 3.95 8.82 -36.21
C GLN A 234 5.13 9.80 -36.09
N GLN A 235 6.16 9.43 -35.31
CA GLN A 235 7.25 10.34 -34.94
C GLN A 235 8.62 9.93 -35.54
N GLY A 236 8.70 8.74 -36.14
CA GLY A 236 9.93 8.20 -36.73
C GLY A 236 10.63 7.20 -35.81
N ALA A 237 11.03 6.06 -36.38
CA ALA A 237 11.61 4.95 -35.62
C ALA A 237 12.93 5.32 -34.92
N GLU A 238 13.81 6.07 -35.59
CA GLU A 238 15.08 6.51 -35.02
C GLU A 238 14.88 7.40 -33.79
N TYR A 239 13.90 8.31 -33.84
CA TYR A 239 13.58 9.20 -32.73
C TYR A 239 13.10 8.43 -31.49
N ILE A 240 12.12 7.53 -31.66
CA ILE A 240 11.61 6.71 -30.55
C ILE A 240 12.70 5.81 -29.97
N ASN A 241 13.53 5.18 -30.82
CA ASN A 241 14.62 4.34 -30.36
C ASN A 241 15.69 5.14 -29.60
N GLN A 242 15.95 6.40 -29.97
CA GLN A 242 16.83 7.30 -29.20
C GLN A 242 16.26 7.63 -27.82
N LEU A 243 14.94 7.86 -27.71
CA LEU A 243 14.30 8.11 -26.42
C LEU A 243 14.38 6.89 -25.49
N LEU A 244 14.19 5.69 -26.04
CA LEU A 244 14.28 4.41 -25.30
C LEU A 244 15.72 4.06 -24.89
N ALA A 245 16.71 4.36 -25.75
CA ALA A 245 18.12 4.03 -25.49
C ALA A 245 18.74 4.75 -24.28
N GLY A 246 18.08 5.80 -23.76
CA GLY A 246 18.60 6.62 -22.68
C GLY A 246 18.70 5.94 -21.31
N HIS A 247 18.13 4.74 -21.09
CA HIS A 247 18.25 4.00 -19.83
C HIS A 247 18.51 2.50 -20.10
N ARG A 248 19.74 2.04 -19.82
CA ARG A 248 19.98 0.63 -19.50
C ARG A 248 19.43 0.41 -18.10
N VAL A 249 18.25 -0.21 -17.98
CA VAL A 249 17.92 -0.91 -16.74
C VAL A 249 18.96 -2.01 -16.62
N VAL A 250 19.89 -1.87 -15.68
CA VAL A 250 20.70 -3.00 -15.23
C VAL A 250 19.73 -3.88 -14.48
N ALA A 251 18.99 -4.72 -15.20
CA ALA A 251 18.37 -5.88 -14.59
C ALA A 251 19.54 -6.63 -13.94
N ALA A 252 19.47 -6.83 -12.62
CA ALA A 252 20.35 -7.76 -11.96
C ALA A 252 20.14 -9.12 -12.66
N ASP A 253 21.16 -9.58 -13.38
CA ASP A 253 21.23 -10.96 -13.83
C ASP A 253 21.11 -11.87 -12.59
N ASP A 254 20.13 -12.79 -12.67
CA ASP A 254 19.87 -14.00 -11.86
C ASP A 254 20.44 -14.13 -10.42
#